data_AF-A0A515EUE9-F1
#
_entry.id   AF-A0A515EUE9-F1
#
_cell.length_a   1.000
_cell.length_b   1.000
_cell.length_c   1.000
_cell.angle_alpha   90.00
_cell.angle_beta   90.00
_cell.angle_gamma   90.00
#
_symmetry.space_group_name_H-M   'P 1'
#
loop_
_entity.id
_entity.type
_entity.pdbx_description
1 polymer ?
#
loop_
_entity_poly.entity_id
_entity_poly.type
_entity_poly.pdbx_seq_one_letter_code
_entity_poly.pdbx_strand_id
1 'polypeptide(L)'
;MLSAEGRVAYFLRFWVQALTERNLRSDQLALPLTRADIGSYLGLTLETVSRALGQLSRCGVIRFEQQGRRNIAIPSVEGLIAFIEHDYNPNTTATLQ
;
A
#
# COMPACT_ATOMS: atom_id res chain seq x y z
N MET A 1 -5.12 -1.84 15.76
CA MET A 1 -4.25 -2.91 15.22
C MET A 1 -4.49 -2.95 13.72
N LEU A 2 -3.45 -2.89 12.90
CA LEU A 2 -3.63 -2.83 11.44
C LEU A 2 -4.23 -4.12 10.88
N SER A 3 -5.20 -3.96 9.99
CA SER A 3 -5.78 -5.02 9.17
C SER A 3 -4.76 -5.57 8.15
N ALA A 4 -5.15 -6.55 7.35
CA ALA A 4 -4.30 -7.03 6.25
C ALA A 4 -4.04 -5.91 5.22
N GLU A 5 -5.08 -5.14 4.90
CA GLU A 5 -5.03 -3.96 4.04
C GLU A 5 -4.08 -2.90 4.61
N GLY A 6 -4.23 -2.57 5.90
CA GLY A 6 -3.37 -1.61 6.59
C GLY A 6 -1.90 -2.03 6.62
N ARG A 7 -1.62 -3.31 6.85
CA ARG A 7 -0.24 -3.84 6.81
C ARG A 7 0.36 -3.78 5.41
N VAL A 8 -0.41 -4.13 4.38
CA VAL A 8 0.04 -4.02 2.99
C VAL A 8 0.27 -2.56 2.61
N ALA A 9 -0.63 -1.65 2.98
CA ALA A 9 -0.46 -0.22 2.75
C ALA A 9 0.80 0.33 3.45
N TYR A 10 1.02 -0.05 4.71
CA TYR A 10 2.21 0.31 5.47
C TYR A 10 3.50 -0.20 4.80
N PHE A 11 3.49 -1.43 4.30
CA PHE A 11 4.61 -1.98 3.53
C PHE A 11 4.89 -1.15 2.28
N LEU A 12 3.87 -0.77 1.50
CA LEU A 12 4.06 0.10 0.33
C LEU A 12 4.61 1.48 0.72
N ARG A 13 4.15 2.05 1.84
CA ARG A 13 4.62 3.35 2.35
C ARG A 13 6.09 3.30 2.76
N PHE A 14 6.54 2.18 3.32
CA PHE A 14 7.96 1.94 3.62
C PHE A 14 8.81 1.98 2.34
N TRP A 15 8.36 1.32 1.26
CA TRP A 15 9.05 1.37 -0.04
C TRP A 15 9.09 2.77 -0.64
N VAL A 16 7.95 3.48 -0.62
CA VAL A 16 7.87 4.88 -1.07
C VAL A 16 8.90 5.73 -0.33
N GLN A 17 9.00 5.58 1.00
CA GLN A 17 9.96 6.32 1.81
C GLN A 17 11.40 6.05 1.36
N ALA A 18 11.77 4.77 1.27
CA ALA A 18 13.13 4.37 0.94
C ALA A 18 13.56 4.85 -0.45
N LEU A 19 12.62 4.94 -1.41
CA LEU A 19 12.89 5.52 -2.73
C LEU A 19 13.03 7.04 -2.67
N THR A 20 12.14 7.72 -1.95
CA THR A 20 12.18 9.17 -1.79
C THR A 20 13.45 9.64 -1.07
N GLU A 21 13.90 8.94 -0.03
CA GLU A 21 15.16 9.21 0.69
C GLU A 21 16.39 9.08 -0.23
N ARG A 22 16.28 8.30 -1.30
CA ARG A 22 17.32 8.14 -2.34
C ARG A 22 17.12 9.04 -3.54
N ASN A 23 16.16 9.98 -3.47
CA ASN A 23 15.81 10.89 -4.56
C ASN A 23 15.34 10.17 -5.84
N LEU A 24 14.80 8.95 -5.69
CA LEU A 24 14.26 8.12 -6.77
C LEU A 24 12.75 8.34 -6.91
N ARG A 25 12.22 8.00 -8.09
CA ARG A 25 10.79 8.05 -8.38
C ARG A 25 10.02 7.11 -7.45
N SER A 26 9.12 7.66 -6.64
CA SER A 26 8.33 6.91 -5.67
C SER A 26 6.82 6.85 -5.99
N ASP A 27 6.36 7.51 -7.06
CA ASP A 27 4.98 7.37 -7.53
C ASP A 27 4.73 6.04 -8.27
N GLN A 28 5.79 5.29 -8.58
CA GLN A 28 5.71 3.95 -9.16
C GLN A 28 6.63 2.98 -8.44
N LEU A 29 6.04 1.90 -7.93
CA LEU A 29 6.73 0.80 -7.28
C LEU A 29 6.78 -0.39 -8.22
N ALA A 30 7.97 -0.69 -8.75
CA ALA A 30 8.27 -1.97 -9.36
C ALA A 30 8.72 -2.93 -8.26
N LEU A 31 7.76 -3.65 -7.65
CA LEU A 31 8.08 -4.61 -6.59
C LEU A 31 8.78 -5.83 -7.22
N PRO A 32 10.04 -6.14 -6.87
CA PRO A 32 10.70 -7.35 -7.32
C PRO A 32 10.14 -8.61 -6.61
N LEU A 33 9.33 -8.39 -5.57
CA LEU A 33 8.75 -9.42 -4.72
C LEU A 33 7.43 -9.93 -5.29
N THR A 34 7.22 -11.24 -5.22
CA THR A 34 5.92 -11.84 -5.54
C THR A 34 4.94 -11.59 -4.39
N ARG A 35 3.66 -11.87 -4.64
CA ARG A 35 2.63 -11.77 -3.58
C ARG A 35 2.85 -12.79 -2.47
N ALA A 36 3.47 -13.93 -2.77
CA ALA A 36 3.87 -14.92 -1.78
C ALA A 36 4.99 -14.38 -0.89
N ASP A 37 6.03 -13.76 -1.47
CA ASP A 37 7.14 -13.17 -0.70
C ASP A 37 6.65 -12.06 0.24
N ILE A 38 5.78 -11.18 -0.27
CA ILE A 38 5.14 -10.12 0.54
C ILE A 38 4.32 -10.76 1.67
N GLY A 39 3.58 -11.83 1.38
CA GLY A 39 2.81 -12.57 2.37
C GLY A 39 3.70 -13.12 3.47
N SER A 40 4.75 -13.86 3.11
CA SER A 40 5.73 -14.40 4.06
C SER A 40 6.35 -13.32 4.94
N TYR A 41 6.68 -12.16 4.38
CA TYR A 41 7.24 -11.03 5.15
C TYR A 41 6.23 -10.44 6.14
N LEU A 42 4.96 -10.32 5.75
CA LEU A 42 3.91 -9.71 6.58
C LEU A 42 3.18 -10.70 7.51
N GLY A 43 3.53 -11.99 7.45
CA GLY A 43 2.81 -13.06 8.13
C GLY A 43 1.39 -13.25 7.59
N LEU A 44 1.19 -13.02 6.28
CA LEU A 44 -0.08 -13.15 5.56
C LEU A 44 0.03 -14.21 4.46
N THR A 45 -1.09 -14.74 3.99
CA THR A 45 -1.09 -15.59 2.79
C THR A 45 -1.02 -14.74 1.52
N LEU A 46 -0.55 -15.32 0.42
CA LEU A 46 -0.54 -14.65 -0.88
C LEU A 46 -1.95 -14.20 -1.32
N GLU A 47 -2.98 -14.97 -0.95
CA GLU A 47 -4.37 -14.66 -1.24
C GLU A 47 -4.84 -13.42 -0.47
N THR A 48 -4.49 -13.33 0.81
CA THR A 48 -4.78 -12.17 1.65
C THR A 48 -4.07 -10.93 1.12
N VAL A 49 -2.80 -11.03 0.72
CA VAL A 49 -2.08 -9.91 0.09
C VAL A 49 -2.76 -9.50 -1.22
N SER A 50 -3.14 -10.46 -2.06
CA SER A 50 -3.82 -10.20 -3.33
C SER A 50 -5.16 -9.48 -3.11
N ARG A 51 -5.97 -9.93 -2.15
CA ARG A 51 -7.24 -9.29 -1.78
C ARG A 51 -7.01 -7.88 -1.23
N ALA A 52 -6.05 -7.70 -0.33
CA ALA A 52 -5.71 -6.41 0.25
C ALA A 52 -5.31 -5.39 -0.82
N LEU A 53 -4.44 -5.77 -1.75
CA LEU A 53 -4.07 -4.89 -2.87
C LEU A 53 -5.24 -4.57 -3.79
N GLY A 54 -6.11 -5.56 -4.05
CA GLY A 54 -7.35 -5.32 -4.79
C GLY A 54 -8.25 -4.29 -4.08
N GLN A 55 -8.35 -4.36 -2.76
CA GLN A 55 -9.12 -3.42 -1.96
C GLN A 55 -8.50 -2.02 -1.97
N LEU A 56 -7.18 -1.92 -1.76
CA LEU A 56 -6.45 -0.64 -1.88
C LEU A 56 -6.65 0.00 -3.25
N SER A 57 -6.66 -0.80 -4.31
CA SER A 57 -6.91 -0.32 -5.67
C SER A 57 -8.34 0.18 -5.85
N ARG A 58 -9.34 -0.52 -5.29
CA ARG A 58 -10.76 -0.09 -5.31
C ARG A 58 -10.98 1.20 -4.52
N CYS A 59 -10.26 1.38 -3.42
CA CYS A 59 -10.28 2.61 -2.63
C CYS A 59 -9.49 3.76 -3.28
N GLY A 60 -8.87 3.55 -4.45
CA GLY A 60 -8.08 4.57 -5.16
C GLY A 60 -6.73 4.89 -4.51
N VAL A 61 -6.35 4.16 -3.46
CA VAL A 61 -5.09 4.35 -2.72
C VAL A 61 -3.89 3.95 -3.58
N ILE A 62 -4.07 2.94 -4.43
CA ILE A 62 -3.07 2.49 -5.40
C ILE A 62 -3.72 2.26 -6.76
N ARG A 63 -2.91 2.12 -7.81
CA ARG A 63 -3.37 1.62 -9.12
C ARG A 63 -2.43 0.53 -9.63
N PHE A 64 -2.97 -0.47 -10.32
CA PHE A 64 -2.16 -1.44 -11.05
C PHE A 64 -1.84 -0.87 -12.43
N GLU A 65 -0.58 -0.92 -12.83
CA GLU A 65 -0.17 -0.54 -14.19
C GLU A 65 -0.58 -1.62 -15.22
N GLN A 66 -0.77 -1.21 -16.48
CA GLN A 66 -1.37 -2.07 -17.51
C GLN A 66 -0.53 -3.31 -17.88
N GLN A 67 0.79 -3.27 -17.72
CA GLN A 67 1.69 -4.42 -17.97
C GLN A 67 1.85 -5.35 -16.75
N GLY A 68 0.73 -5.65 -16.10
CA GLY A 68 0.63 -6.68 -15.07
C GLY A 68 0.65 -6.16 -13.64
N ARG A 69 0.10 -6.97 -12.72
CA ARG A 69 -0.11 -6.60 -11.32
C ARG A 69 1.17 -6.50 -10.46
N ARG A 70 2.35 -6.34 -11.06
CA ARG A 70 3.63 -6.21 -10.34
C ARG A 70 4.05 -4.75 -10.17
N ASN A 71 3.65 -3.91 -11.12
CA ASN A 71 3.88 -2.48 -11.07
C ASN A 71 2.68 -1.81 -10.41
N ILE A 72 2.93 -1.12 -9.31
CA ILE A 72 1.93 -0.40 -8.53
C ILE A 72 2.22 1.08 -8.65
N ALA A 73 1.27 1.86 -9.13
CA ALA A 73 1.32 3.31 -9.03
C ALA A 73 0.74 3.76 -7.69
N ILE A 74 1.40 4.73 -7.07
CA ILE A 74 0.99 5.41 -5.84
C ILE A 74 0.52 6.81 -6.26
N PRO A 75 -0.78 7.03 -6.51
CA PRO A 75 -1.28 8.30 -7.01
C PRO A 75 -1.02 9.46 -6.05
N SER A 76 -1.03 9.21 -4.73
CA SER A 76 -0.73 10.21 -3.71
C SER A 76 -0.19 9.53 -2.45
N VAL A 77 1.00 9.95 -2.00
CA VAL A 77 1.60 9.45 -0.76
C VAL A 77 0.71 9.81 0.44
N GLU A 78 0.11 11.00 0.42
CA GLU A 78 -0.84 11.45 1.45
C GLU A 78 -2.06 10.54 1.55
N GLY A 79 -2.64 10.14 0.41
CA GLY A 79 -3.78 9.20 0.39
C GLY A 79 -3.43 7.82 0.95
N LEU A 80 -2.19 7.35 0.73
CA LEU A 80 -1.69 6.12 1.32
C LEU A 80 -1.52 6.23 2.84
N ILE A 81 -1.02 7.36 3.35
CA ILE A 81 -0.89 7.62 4.79
C ILE A 81 -2.26 7.71 5.44
N ALA A 82 -3.18 8.50 4.87
CA ALA A 82 -4.53 8.67 5.38
C ALA A 82 -5.29 7.34 5.48
N PHE A 83 -5.10 6.44 4.51
CA PHE A 83 -5.66 5.10 4.57
C PHE A 83 -5.14 4.31 5.78
N ILE A 84 -3.82 4.33 6.02
CA ILE A 84 -3.20 3.61 7.15
C ILE A 84 -3.70 4.17 8.49
N GLU A 85 -3.80 5.49 8.61
CA GLU A 85 -4.31 6.14 9.82
C GLU A 85 -5.78 5.80 10.10
N HIS A 86 -6.62 5.80 9.06
CA HIS A 86 -8.02 5.41 9.18
C HIS A 86 -8.18 3.93 9.54
N ASP A 87 -7.37 3.04 8.95
CA ASP A 87 -7.36 1.61 9.31
C ASP A 87 -6.91 1.38 10.75
N TYR A 88 -5.91 2.14 11.21
CA TYR A 88 -5.41 2.05 12.58
C TYR A 88 -6.42 2.59 13.61
N ASN A 89 -7.10 3.69 13.28
CA ASN A 89 -8.09 4.35 14.12
C ASN A 89 -9.34 4.77 13.32
N PRO A 90 -10.33 3.88 13.17
CA PRO A 90 -11.52 4.15 12.36
C PRO A 90 -12.43 5.24 12.94
N ASN A 91 -12.21 5.67 14.19
CA ASN A 91 -12.94 6.76 14.84
C ASN A 91 -12.33 8.14 14.59
N THR A 92 -11.24 8.24 13.82
CA THR A 92 -10.64 9.52 13.43
C THR A 92 -11.42 10.10 12.26
N THR A 93 -12.62 10.63 12.55
CA THR A 93 -13.26 11.60 11.65
C THR A 93 -12.37 12.82 11.67
N ALA A 94 -11.64 13.05 10.58
CA ALA A 94 -10.87 14.27 10.37
C ALA A 94 -11.79 15.47 10.65
N THR A 95 -11.49 16.18 11.73
CA THR A 95 -12.00 17.52 11.97
C THR A 95 -11.42 18.41 10.88
N LEU A 96 -12.14 18.52 9.75
CA LEU A 96 -11.97 19.62 8.82
C LEU A 96 -12.67 20.83 9.46
N GLN A 97 -11.88 21.67 10.13
CA GLN A 97 -12.21 23.07 10.39
C GLN A 97 -11.46 23.94 9.40
#